data_AF-A0A1D2N578-F1
#
_entry.id   AF-A0A1D2N578-F1
#
_cell.length_a   1.000
_cell.length_b   1.000
_cell.length_c   1.000
_cell.angle_alpha   90.00
_cell.angle_beta   90.00
_cell.angle_gamma   90.00
#
_symmetry.space_group_name_H-M   'P 1'
#
loop_
_entity.id
_entity.type
_entity.pdbx_description
1 polymer ?
#
loop_
_entity_poly.entity_id
_entity_poly.type
_entity_poly.pdbx_seq_one_letter_code
_entity_poly.pdbx_strand_id
1 'polypeptide(L)'
;MRCKGKTTSVYHMASMLTSNCIPNASWVIQDTLDFYLRASAPIKTGERITISFVDPLLGTWDRRKQLWQEKYLSCTCSRCSDPTELSTFFSAIKCPGEGKTGGESIGVNCECEGYLLPTDPLAAVTYSWNEEGGENDDHPPQEKLCEERMAEWKCNVCLMRQPWGFIQNSLQKLKTQRDDDICPGNDGASSNTNADKPQANNREGWRDHKNYSRLQLLQTRVDQITRLVGSVAHMNHYLILKMENEILTSISQLLEEGQVPLEDMEKWAVRMVELCKKGLKVVNVLCPGLSKARGRLLYYLQQGLMINLLFKTSRAMRITHSDSEECSPPKDSPSHEELTKKFQELLLARKEILEIFAIERGNSAESGMLRAVQHDSIEMRVLKNHFKCHQNISSWNFKL
;
A
#
# COMPACT_ATOMS: atom_id res chain seq x y z
N MET A 1 11.02 -10.47 -26.52
CA MET A 1 9.68 -10.41 -25.89
C MET A 1 8.79 -9.55 -26.76
N ARG A 2 7.70 -10.07 -27.34
CA ARG A 2 6.75 -9.25 -28.10
C ARG A 2 5.98 -8.37 -27.12
N CYS A 3 5.99 -7.04 -27.32
CA CYS A 3 5.04 -6.15 -26.66
C CYS A 3 3.62 -6.65 -26.99
N LYS A 4 2.90 -7.18 -25.99
CA LYS A 4 1.48 -7.50 -26.15
C LYS A 4 0.78 -6.17 -26.48
N GLY A 5 0.14 -6.09 -27.64
CA GLY A 5 -0.63 -4.90 -28.04
C GLY A 5 -1.71 -4.58 -27.01
N LYS A 6 -1.96 -3.30 -26.76
CA LYS A 6 -3.10 -2.85 -25.96
C LYS A 6 -4.38 -3.32 -26.66
N THR A 7 -5.11 -4.23 -26.04
CA THR A 7 -6.42 -4.70 -26.52
C THR A 7 -7.50 -3.87 -25.85
N THR A 8 -8.47 -3.38 -26.62
CA THR A 8 -9.64 -2.65 -26.11
C THR A 8 -10.88 -3.50 -26.31
N SER A 9 -11.71 -3.61 -25.27
CA SER A 9 -12.93 -4.42 -25.27
C SER A 9 -14.09 -3.61 -24.67
N VAL A 10 -15.31 -3.85 -25.14
CA VAL A 10 -16.52 -3.17 -24.66
C VAL A 10 -17.46 -4.22 -24.06
N TYR A 11 -17.96 -3.97 -22.85
CA TYR A 11 -18.84 -4.88 -22.13
C TYR A 11 -20.12 -4.14 -21.73
N HIS A 12 -21.22 -4.42 -22.42
CA HIS A 12 -22.50 -3.71 -22.24
C HIS A 12 -22.96 -3.65 -20.77
N MET A 13 -22.98 -4.80 -20.08
CA MET A 13 -23.42 -4.86 -18.68
C MET A 13 -22.45 -4.17 -17.72
N ALA A 14 -21.14 -4.24 -17.98
CA ALA A 14 -20.14 -3.58 -17.13
C ALA A 14 -20.21 -2.06 -17.27
N SER A 15 -20.57 -1.55 -18.45
CA SER A 15 -20.75 -0.10 -18.70
C SER A 15 -21.92 0.51 -17.92
N MET A 16 -22.83 -0.30 -17.36
CA MET A 16 -23.92 0.16 -16.50
C MET A 16 -23.51 0.34 -15.04
N LEU A 17 -22.29 -0.10 -14.66
CA LEU A 17 -21.78 0.06 -13.31
C LEU A 17 -21.51 1.54 -13.00
N THR A 18 -21.80 1.95 -11.78
CA THR A 18 -21.52 3.32 -11.30
C THR A 18 -20.27 3.35 -10.43
N SER A 19 -19.59 4.49 -10.39
CA SER A 19 -18.40 4.62 -9.55
C SER A 19 -18.72 5.02 -8.11
N ASN A 20 -17.98 4.44 -7.16
CA ASN A 20 -17.88 4.92 -5.79
C ASN A 20 -16.43 4.73 -5.29
N CYS A 21 -15.88 5.71 -4.56
CA CYS A 21 -14.54 5.60 -4.00
C CYS A 21 -14.44 4.67 -2.79
N ILE A 22 -15.58 4.14 -2.31
CA ILE A 22 -15.70 3.01 -1.39
C ILE A 22 -16.54 1.93 -2.10
N PRO A 23 -15.94 1.14 -3.00
CA PRO A 23 -16.70 0.20 -3.81
C PRO A 23 -17.20 -1.00 -3.00
N ASN A 24 -18.36 -1.52 -3.36
CA ASN A 24 -18.91 -2.78 -2.83
C ASN A 24 -18.77 -3.97 -3.79
N ALA A 25 -18.20 -3.76 -4.98
CA ALA A 25 -17.82 -4.79 -5.92
C ALA A 25 -16.39 -4.63 -6.44
N SER A 26 -15.76 -5.76 -6.76
CA SER A 26 -14.46 -5.82 -7.45
C SER A 26 -14.57 -6.59 -8.76
N TRP A 27 -13.68 -6.26 -9.70
CA TRP A 27 -13.72 -6.82 -11.04
C TRP A 27 -12.33 -7.18 -11.56
N VAL A 28 -12.30 -8.08 -12.53
CA VAL A 28 -11.10 -8.47 -13.28
C VAL A 28 -11.50 -8.89 -14.70
N ILE A 29 -10.66 -8.57 -15.67
CA ILE A 29 -10.75 -9.13 -17.02
C ILE A 29 -9.76 -10.28 -17.11
N GLN A 30 -10.25 -11.48 -17.42
CA GLN A 30 -9.41 -12.66 -17.56
C GLN A 30 -8.72 -12.70 -18.92
N ASP A 31 -7.74 -13.61 -19.08
CA ASP A 31 -7.04 -13.81 -20.37
C ASP A 31 -7.99 -14.22 -21.51
N THR A 32 -9.15 -14.79 -21.18
CA THR A 32 -10.24 -15.13 -22.11
C THR A 32 -11.06 -13.92 -22.57
N LEU A 33 -10.74 -12.71 -22.09
CA LEU A 33 -11.52 -11.48 -22.28
C LEU A 33 -12.90 -11.53 -21.63
N ASP A 34 -13.09 -12.41 -20.65
CA ASP A 34 -14.31 -12.41 -19.84
C ASP A 34 -14.20 -11.37 -18.72
N PHE A 35 -15.26 -10.56 -18.56
CA PHE A 35 -15.39 -9.60 -17.46
C PHE A 35 -16.03 -10.28 -16.25
N TYR A 36 -15.26 -10.48 -15.19
CA TYR A 36 -15.74 -11.02 -13.93
C TYR A 36 -16.01 -9.90 -12.95
N LEU A 37 -17.24 -9.85 -12.43
CA LEU A 37 -17.66 -8.97 -11.36
C LEU A 37 -18.05 -9.81 -10.15
N ARG A 38 -17.59 -9.44 -8.96
CA ARG A 38 -18.04 -10.03 -7.71
C ARG A 38 -18.34 -8.94 -6.69
N ALA A 39 -19.22 -9.26 -5.75
CA ALA A 39 -19.34 -8.48 -4.53
C ALA A 39 -18.00 -8.53 -3.77
N SER A 40 -17.47 -7.38 -3.37
CA SER A 40 -16.33 -7.28 -2.46
C SER A 40 -16.79 -7.12 -1.02
N ALA A 41 -17.97 -6.55 -0.78
CA ALA A 41 -18.60 -6.43 0.53
C ALA A 41 -20.06 -6.92 0.49
N PRO A 42 -20.72 -7.18 1.63
CA PRO A 42 -22.14 -7.49 1.65
C PRO A 42 -22.96 -6.37 0.99
N ILE A 43 -23.87 -6.73 0.07
CA ILE A 43 -24.75 -5.80 -0.65
C ILE A 43 -26.19 -6.12 -0.29
N LYS A 44 -26.94 -5.15 0.24
CA LYS A 44 -28.34 -5.33 0.60
C LYS A 44 -29.25 -5.31 -0.63
N THR A 45 -30.42 -5.94 -0.55
CA THR A 45 -31.44 -5.83 -1.60
C THR A 45 -31.80 -4.37 -1.84
N GLY A 46 -31.75 -3.93 -3.11
CA GLY A 46 -31.99 -2.54 -3.51
C GLY A 46 -30.78 -1.60 -3.41
N GLU A 47 -29.67 -2.06 -2.82
CA GLU A 47 -28.41 -1.30 -2.81
C GLU A 47 -27.74 -1.33 -4.19
N ARG A 48 -27.16 -0.21 -4.60
CA ARG A 48 -26.49 -0.10 -5.90
C ARG A 48 -25.13 -0.80 -5.87
N ILE A 49 -24.85 -1.57 -6.92
CA ILE A 49 -23.53 -2.18 -7.14
C ILE A 49 -22.59 -1.11 -7.69
N THR A 50 -21.43 -0.94 -7.04
CA THR A 50 -20.47 0.11 -7.35
C THR A 50 -19.05 -0.44 -7.44
N ILE A 51 -18.28 0.08 -8.39
CA ILE A 51 -16.84 -0.19 -8.54
C ILE A 51 -16.04 1.11 -8.44
N SER A 52 -14.74 1.03 -8.18
CA SER A 52 -13.88 2.22 -8.31
C SER A 52 -13.38 2.31 -9.76
N PHE A 53 -13.59 3.45 -10.42
CA PHE A 53 -13.06 3.68 -11.78
C PHE A 53 -11.60 4.11 -11.78
N VAL A 54 -11.11 4.59 -10.63
CA VAL A 54 -9.72 4.99 -10.39
C VAL A 54 -9.14 4.18 -9.24
N ASP A 55 -7.84 4.27 -9.00
CA ASP A 55 -7.22 3.62 -7.84
C ASP A 55 -7.79 4.22 -6.54
N PRO A 56 -8.47 3.42 -5.69
CA PRO A 56 -9.02 3.92 -4.44
C PRO A 56 -7.93 4.32 -3.42
N LEU A 57 -6.66 3.94 -3.62
CA LEU A 57 -5.55 4.33 -2.75
C LEU A 57 -4.87 5.66 -3.15
N LEU A 58 -5.46 6.43 -4.07
CA LEU A 58 -5.11 7.84 -4.28
C LEU A 58 -5.82 8.73 -3.25
N GLY A 59 -5.26 9.91 -2.94
CA GLY A 59 -5.90 10.94 -2.11
C GLY A 59 -7.10 11.61 -2.80
N THR A 60 -7.94 12.35 -2.06
CA THR A 60 -9.22 12.86 -2.58
C THR A 60 -9.04 13.75 -3.82
N TRP A 61 -8.02 14.60 -3.81
CA TRP A 61 -7.67 15.46 -4.95
C TRP A 61 -7.34 14.63 -6.20
N ASP A 62 -6.35 13.74 -6.10
CA ASP A 62 -5.87 12.93 -7.22
C ASP A 62 -7.00 12.03 -7.77
N ARG A 63 -7.83 11.43 -6.91
CA ARG A 63 -9.00 10.65 -7.33
C ARG A 63 -10.02 11.47 -8.10
N ARG A 64 -10.45 12.62 -7.55
CA ARG A 64 -11.49 13.46 -8.18
C ARG A 64 -10.99 14.04 -9.49
N LYS A 65 -9.72 14.47 -9.55
CA LYS A 65 -9.07 14.93 -10.78
C LYS A 65 -9.09 13.86 -11.87
N GLN A 66 -8.66 12.63 -11.53
CA GLN A 66 -8.61 11.54 -12.51
C GLN A 66 -10.01 11.09 -12.97
N LEU A 67 -10.98 10.99 -12.05
CA LEU A 67 -12.37 10.66 -12.39
C LEU A 67 -12.98 11.68 -13.35
N TRP A 68 -12.66 12.96 -13.20
CA TRP A 68 -13.10 13.96 -14.13
C TRP A 68 -12.39 13.85 -15.49
N GLN A 69 -11.06 13.84 -15.49
CA GLN A 69 -10.27 13.85 -16.73
C GLN A 69 -10.52 12.62 -17.61
N GLU A 70 -10.78 11.46 -17.01
CA GLU A 70 -10.94 10.21 -17.75
C GLU A 70 -12.39 9.74 -17.91
N LYS A 71 -13.30 10.21 -17.04
CA LYS A 71 -14.69 9.70 -16.94
C LYS A 71 -15.74 10.80 -16.87
N TYR A 72 -15.35 12.08 -16.90
CA TYR A 72 -16.22 13.25 -16.74
C TYR A 72 -17.14 13.15 -15.50
N LEU A 73 -16.62 12.56 -14.42
CA LEU A 73 -17.37 12.29 -13.19
C LEU A 73 -16.87 13.15 -12.02
N SER A 74 -17.74 14.02 -11.49
CA SER A 74 -17.50 14.74 -10.22
C SER A 74 -18.08 13.95 -9.03
N CYS A 75 -17.27 13.07 -8.44
CA CYS A 75 -17.73 12.12 -7.41
C CYS A 75 -17.96 12.75 -6.02
N THR A 76 -19.18 12.73 -5.52
CA THR A 76 -19.58 13.27 -4.19
C THR A 76 -19.85 12.19 -3.14
N CYS A 77 -19.26 11.01 -3.29
CA CYS A 77 -19.45 9.90 -2.34
C CYS A 77 -19.04 10.30 -0.91
N SER A 78 -19.48 9.52 0.09
CA SER A 78 -19.21 9.79 1.51
C SER A 78 -17.73 10.03 1.82
N ARG A 79 -16.81 9.33 1.15
CA ARG A 79 -15.36 9.57 1.28
C ARG A 79 -14.91 10.88 0.64
N CYS A 80 -15.38 11.20 -0.57
CA CYS A 80 -14.97 12.42 -1.27
C CYS A 80 -15.50 13.68 -0.60
N SER A 81 -16.64 13.58 0.08
CA SER A 81 -17.27 14.70 0.79
C SER A 81 -16.74 14.89 2.22
N ASP A 82 -15.95 13.93 2.74
CA ASP A 82 -15.36 13.98 4.07
C ASP A 82 -13.90 14.48 4.03
N PRO A 83 -13.57 15.63 4.63
CA PRO A 83 -12.21 16.16 4.69
C PRO A 83 -11.18 15.21 5.33
N THR A 84 -11.62 14.32 6.22
CA THR A 84 -10.75 13.35 6.91
C THR A 84 -10.63 12.03 6.14
N GLU A 85 -11.36 11.86 5.03
CA GLU A 85 -11.49 10.59 4.32
C GLU A 85 -11.86 9.42 5.23
N LEU A 86 -12.99 9.52 5.94
CA LEU A 86 -13.50 8.51 6.88
C LEU A 86 -12.61 8.35 8.11
N SER A 87 -12.16 9.47 8.68
CA SER A 87 -11.24 9.53 9.83
C SER A 87 -9.89 8.83 9.62
N THR A 88 -9.52 8.54 8.37
CA THR A 88 -8.24 7.92 8.05
C THR A 88 -7.12 8.96 7.93
N PHE A 89 -7.47 10.24 7.71
CA PHE A 89 -6.54 11.35 7.45
C PHE A 89 -5.66 11.06 6.21
N PHE A 90 -6.25 10.41 5.20
CA PHE A 90 -5.52 9.83 4.05
C PHE A 90 -4.90 10.87 3.11
N SER A 91 -5.39 12.11 3.10
CA SER A 91 -4.77 13.25 2.39
C SER A 91 -4.23 14.33 3.33
N ALA A 92 -4.12 14.06 4.64
CA ALA A 92 -3.85 15.10 5.63
C ALA A 92 -2.36 15.49 5.72
N ILE A 93 -2.10 16.79 5.71
CA ILE A 93 -0.76 17.38 5.81
C ILE A 93 -0.54 17.88 7.24
N LYS A 94 0.67 17.77 7.77
CA LYS A 94 1.00 18.23 9.12
C LYS A 94 0.85 19.75 9.21
N CYS A 95 0.24 20.23 10.29
CA CYS A 95 0.18 21.67 10.57
C CYS A 95 1.57 22.20 10.93
N PRO A 96 2.03 23.34 10.36
CA PRO A 96 3.34 23.90 10.67
C PRO A 96 3.44 24.52 12.08
N GLY A 97 2.35 24.63 12.84
CA GLY A 97 2.38 25.06 14.25
C GLY A 97 2.58 26.56 14.49
N GLU A 98 2.90 27.35 13.47
CA GLU A 98 3.08 28.81 13.59
C GLU A 98 1.74 29.59 13.56
N GLY A 99 0.86 29.42 14.56
CA GLY A 99 -0.48 30.05 14.49
C GLY A 99 -1.24 30.18 15.81
N LYS A 100 -1.31 31.43 16.27
CA LYS A 100 -2.03 32.01 17.41
C LYS A 100 -3.44 31.43 17.65
N THR A 101 -3.72 31.03 18.89
CA THR A 101 -5.10 30.98 19.41
C THR A 101 -5.43 32.33 20.04
N GLY A 102 -6.38 33.08 19.48
CA GLY A 102 -7.06 34.20 20.14
C GLY A 102 -6.18 35.33 20.68
N GLY A 103 -5.84 36.31 19.84
CA GLY A 103 -5.66 37.71 20.27
C GLY A 103 -4.50 38.10 21.20
N GLU A 104 -3.79 37.18 21.84
CA GLU A 104 -2.65 37.50 22.70
C GLU A 104 -1.40 36.76 22.25
N SER A 105 -0.38 37.53 21.89
CA SER A 105 0.96 37.05 21.58
C SER A 105 1.64 36.55 22.86
N ILE A 106 1.45 35.27 23.17
CA ILE A 106 2.38 34.53 24.03
C ILE A 106 3.49 34.03 23.13
N GLY A 107 4.73 34.42 23.45
CA GLY A 107 5.91 33.98 22.72
C GLY A 107 6.10 32.46 22.77
N VAL A 108 6.76 31.95 21.73
CA VAL A 108 7.43 30.65 21.63
C VAL A 108 6.53 29.44 21.29
N ASN A 109 6.78 28.86 20.12
CA ASN A 109 6.68 27.43 19.79
C ASN A 109 5.40 26.69 20.25
N CYS A 110 4.27 26.95 19.59
CA CYS A 110 3.09 26.07 19.70
C CYS A 110 3.30 24.82 18.83
N GLU A 111 3.65 23.69 19.44
CA GLU A 111 3.67 22.39 18.76
C GLU A 111 2.23 21.93 18.48
N CYS A 112 1.63 22.43 17.39
CA CYS A 112 0.31 21.99 16.97
C CYS A 112 0.37 20.51 16.57
N GLU A 113 -0.32 19.65 17.32
CA GLU A 113 -0.45 18.24 16.97
C GLU A 113 -1.41 17.98 15.80
N GLY A 114 -2.18 18.98 15.38
CA GLY A 114 -3.19 18.87 14.33
C GLY A 114 -2.66 18.71 12.90
N TYR A 115 -3.61 18.50 11.99
CA TYR A 115 -3.40 18.31 10.56
C TYR A 115 -4.27 19.28 9.77
N LEU A 116 -3.71 19.78 8.67
CA LEU A 116 -4.40 20.56 7.65
C LEU A 116 -5.27 19.61 6.83
N LEU A 117 -6.55 19.98 6.69
CA LEU A 117 -7.56 19.27 5.91
C LEU A 117 -8.23 20.25 4.92
N PRO A 118 -8.72 19.77 3.77
CA PRO A 118 -9.46 20.64 2.84
C PRO A 118 -10.72 21.18 3.51
N THR A 119 -10.96 22.49 3.42
CA THR A 119 -12.19 23.11 3.95
C THR A 119 -13.42 22.69 3.16
N ASP A 120 -13.27 22.57 1.84
CA ASP A 120 -14.24 21.97 0.93
C ASP A 120 -13.51 20.93 0.05
N PRO A 121 -13.65 19.63 0.33
CA PRO A 121 -13.01 18.58 -0.47
C PRO A 121 -13.65 18.39 -1.86
N LEU A 122 -14.83 18.97 -2.11
CA LEU A 122 -15.54 18.89 -3.38
C LEU A 122 -15.24 20.07 -4.32
N ALA A 123 -14.88 21.25 -3.79
CA ALA A 123 -14.54 22.45 -4.56
C ALA A 123 -13.50 22.22 -5.66
N ALA A 124 -12.59 21.27 -5.40
CA ALA A 124 -11.49 20.82 -6.23
C ALA A 124 -11.79 20.60 -7.73
N VAL A 125 -13.01 20.18 -8.07
CA VAL A 125 -13.38 19.77 -9.43
C VAL A 125 -14.76 20.31 -9.77
N THR A 126 -14.87 21.64 -9.73
CA THR A 126 -16.03 22.36 -10.27
C THR A 126 -15.52 23.21 -11.43
N TYR A 127 -15.90 22.84 -12.65
CA TYR A 127 -15.61 23.65 -13.83
C TYR A 127 -16.74 24.66 -14.03
N SER A 128 -16.35 25.89 -14.35
CA SER A 128 -17.22 26.91 -14.91
C SER A 128 -17.33 26.67 -16.40
N TRP A 129 -18.54 26.45 -16.93
CA TRP A 129 -18.76 26.64 -18.36
C TRP A 129 -18.70 28.15 -18.58
N ASN A 130 -17.63 28.66 -19.19
CA ASN A 130 -17.62 30.05 -19.60
C ASN A 130 -18.55 30.18 -20.80
N GLU A 131 -19.71 30.82 -20.62
CA GLU A 131 -20.63 31.21 -21.70
C GLU A 131 -20.09 32.40 -22.53
N GLU A 132 -18.79 32.72 -22.44
CA GLU A 132 -18.16 33.85 -23.13
C GLU A 132 -17.70 33.52 -24.56
N GLY A 133 -18.38 32.60 -25.24
CA GLY A 133 -18.24 32.40 -26.68
C GLY A 133 -19.46 32.99 -27.38
N GLY A 134 -19.29 34.08 -28.13
CA GLY A 134 -20.33 34.54 -29.04
C GLY A 134 -20.62 33.47 -30.09
N GLU A 135 -21.78 33.53 -30.74
CA GLU A 135 -22.32 32.54 -31.71
C GLU A 135 -21.39 32.14 -32.89
N ASN A 136 -20.16 32.68 -32.98
CA ASN A 136 -19.22 32.48 -34.07
C ASN A 136 -17.85 31.91 -33.67
N ASP A 137 -17.63 31.50 -32.41
CA ASP A 137 -16.35 30.91 -31.99
C ASP A 137 -16.38 29.37 -32.06
N ASP A 138 -15.82 28.80 -33.13
CA ASP A 138 -15.59 27.34 -33.33
C ASP A 138 -14.54 26.73 -32.37
N HIS A 139 -14.16 27.45 -31.30
CA HIS A 139 -13.16 26.97 -30.35
C HIS A 139 -13.85 26.18 -29.23
N PRO A 140 -13.46 24.93 -28.96
CA PRO A 140 -14.00 24.19 -27.82
C PRO A 140 -13.74 24.98 -26.53
N PRO A 141 -14.72 25.06 -25.60
CA PRO A 141 -14.57 25.81 -24.37
C PRO A 141 -13.29 25.38 -23.65
N GLN A 142 -12.43 26.34 -23.32
CA GLN A 142 -11.15 26.05 -22.67
C GLN A 142 -11.39 25.54 -21.25
N GLU A 143 -11.15 24.24 -21.04
CA GLU A 143 -11.26 23.58 -19.73
C GLU A 143 -10.16 24.06 -18.78
N LYS A 144 -10.42 25.10 -17.97
CA LYS A 144 -9.52 25.49 -16.87
C LYS A 144 -9.95 24.79 -15.58
N LEU A 145 -9.11 23.88 -15.05
CA LEU A 145 -9.26 23.42 -13.67
C LEU A 145 -9.30 24.66 -12.77
N CYS A 146 -10.36 24.86 -12.01
CA CYS A 146 -10.44 25.96 -11.05
C CYS A 146 -9.52 25.70 -9.86
N GLU A 147 -8.20 25.79 -10.05
CA GLU A 147 -7.21 25.81 -8.95
C GLU A 147 -7.54 26.92 -7.95
N GLU A 148 -8.14 28.01 -8.43
CA GLU A 148 -8.58 29.19 -7.67
C GLU A 148 -9.67 28.88 -6.63
N ARG A 149 -10.48 27.81 -6.77
CA ARG A 149 -11.54 27.44 -5.80
C ARG A 149 -11.06 26.55 -4.66
N MET A 150 -9.84 26.04 -4.72
CA MET A 150 -9.27 25.16 -3.67
C MET A 150 -8.82 25.91 -2.40
N ALA A 151 -9.33 27.12 -2.19
CA ALA A 151 -8.51 28.22 -1.71
C ALA A 151 -7.93 28.06 -0.31
N GLU A 152 -8.44 27.16 0.55
CA GLU A 152 -7.92 27.03 1.92
C GLU A 152 -8.03 25.62 2.50
N TRP A 153 -6.94 25.19 3.11
CA TRP A 153 -6.90 24.05 4.02
C TRP A 153 -6.86 24.56 5.45
N LYS A 154 -7.58 23.92 6.36
CA LYS A 154 -7.71 24.34 7.75
C LYS A 154 -7.22 23.25 8.69
N CYS A 155 -6.47 23.64 9.70
CA CYS A 155 -6.04 22.74 10.76
C CYS A 155 -7.25 22.35 11.62
N ASN A 156 -7.38 21.05 11.91
CA ASN A 156 -8.43 20.53 12.79
C ASN A 156 -8.23 20.87 14.28
N VAL A 157 -7.06 21.36 14.68
CA VAL A 157 -6.74 21.71 16.09
C VAL A 157 -6.62 23.22 16.27
N CYS A 158 -5.55 23.85 15.74
CA CYS A 158 -5.32 25.29 15.96
C CYS A 158 -6.12 26.19 15.00
N LEU A 159 -6.91 25.61 14.09
CA LEU A 159 -7.73 26.33 13.10
C LEU A 159 -6.96 27.19 12.09
N MET A 160 -5.62 27.13 12.10
CA MET A 160 -4.75 27.76 11.11
C MET A 160 -5.18 27.39 9.69
N ARG A 161 -5.18 28.38 8.79
CA ARG A 161 -5.44 28.18 7.37
C ARG A 161 -4.15 28.23 6.57
N GLN A 162 -4.05 27.39 5.55
CA GLN A 162 -2.94 27.35 4.61
C GLN A 162 -3.48 27.34 3.17
N PRO A 163 -2.90 28.13 2.26
CA PRO A 163 -3.32 28.16 0.87
C PRO A 163 -2.89 26.89 0.13
N TRP A 164 -3.52 26.63 -1.02
CA TRP A 164 -3.20 25.48 -1.87
C TRP A 164 -1.70 25.37 -2.21
N GLY A 165 -1.00 26.49 -2.44
CA GLY A 165 0.45 26.48 -2.72
C GLY A 165 1.29 25.86 -1.60
N PHE A 166 0.92 26.04 -0.33
CA PHE A 166 1.60 25.37 0.80
C PHE A 166 1.39 23.86 0.76
N ILE A 167 0.16 23.43 0.43
CA ILE A 167 -0.20 22.03 0.30
C ILE A 167 0.54 21.39 -0.87
N GLN A 168 0.60 22.06 -2.02
CA GLN A 168 1.36 21.61 -3.18
C GLN A 168 2.84 21.41 -2.85
N ASN A 169 3.46 22.37 -2.16
CA ASN A 169 4.86 22.24 -1.74
C ASN A 169 5.07 21.05 -0.79
N SER A 170 4.13 20.82 0.15
CA SER A 170 4.17 19.66 1.05
C SER A 170 4.03 18.33 0.30
N LEU A 171 3.09 18.26 -0.66
CA LEU A 171 2.91 17.11 -1.53
C LEU A 171 4.14 16.89 -2.43
N GLN A 172 4.76 17.97 -2.92
CA GLN A 172 5.96 17.87 -3.74
C GLN A 172 7.13 17.32 -2.93
N LYS A 173 7.33 17.75 -1.67
CA LYS A 173 8.33 17.14 -0.77
C LYS A 173 8.12 15.63 -0.59
N LEU A 174 6.85 15.19 -0.45
CA LEU A 174 6.51 13.77 -0.37
C LEU A 174 6.75 13.02 -1.68
N LYS A 175 6.66 13.70 -2.83
CA LYS A 175 6.86 13.12 -4.17
C LYS A 175 8.32 13.13 -4.62
N THR A 176 9.09 14.20 -4.41
CA THR A 176 10.49 14.29 -4.89
C THR A 176 11.42 13.38 -4.11
N GLN A 177 11.15 13.16 -2.82
CA GLN A 177 11.87 12.16 -2.01
C GLN A 177 11.64 10.72 -2.49
N ARG A 178 10.80 10.51 -3.52
CA ARG A 178 10.66 9.26 -4.28
C ARG A 178 11.63 9.16 -5.45
N ASP A 179 11.92 10.30 -6.11
CA ASP A 179 12.56 10.33 -7.43
C ASP A 179 14.10 10.40 -7.35
N ASP A 180 14.67 10.75 -6.20
CA ASP A 180 16.13 10.81 -6.00
C ASP A 180 16.81 9.42 -6.01
N ASP A 181 16.06 8.31 -6.02
CA ASP A 181 16.59 6.94 -5.88
C ASP A 181 16.03 5.92 -6.89
N ILE A 182 15.75 6.34 -8.13
CA ILE A 182 15.54 5.38 -9.24
C ILE A 182 16.89 4.78 -9.64
N CYS A 183 17.29 3.67 -9.02
CA CYS A 183 18.25 2.77 -9.66
C CYS A 183 17.68 2.31 -11.02
N PRO A 184 18.44 2.39 -12.12
CA PRO A 184 17.97 1.96 -13.43
C PRO A 184 17.91 0.43 -13.44
N GLY A 185 16.74 -0.11 -13.69
CA GLY A 185 16.55 -1.55 -13.69
C GLY A 185 15.23 -1.94 -14.29
N ASN A 186 15.08 -1.69 -15.60
CA ASN A 186 14.65 -2.66 -16.62
C ASN A 186 13.96 -1.97 -17.80
N ASP A 187 14.66 -1.07 -18.50
CA ASP A 187 14.27 -0.67 -19.85
C ASP A 187 15.16 -1.39 -20.87
N GLY A 188 14.51 -1.88 -21.92
CA GLY A 188 15.04 -2.85 -22.85
C GLY A 188 16.37 -2.46 -23.50
N ALA A 189 17.16 -3.49 -23.77
CA ALA A 189 18.34 -3.43 -24.60
C ALA A 189 18.07 -2.71 -25.94
N SER A 190 18.70 -1.56 -26.15
CA SER A 190 19.34 -1.21 -27.42
C SER A 190 20.31 -0.06 -27.24
N SER A 191 21.60 -0.35 -27.23
CA SER A 191 22.60 0.38 -28.03
C SER A 191 23.97 -0.25 -27.80
N ASN A 192 24.51 -0.78 -28.90
CA ASN A 192 25.92 -1.08 -29.10
C ASN A 192 26.81 0.07 -28.63
N THR A 193 27.85 -0.24 -27.86
CA THR A 193 29.22 0.23 -28.13
C THR A 193 30.22 -0.77 -27.54
N ASN A 194 31.18 -1.17 -28.38
CA ASN A 194 32.36 -1.96 -28.01
C ASN A 194 33.26 -1.15 -27.08
N ALA A 195 33.69 -1.74 -25.96
CA ALA A 195 35.00 -1.50 -25.34
C ALA A 195 35.29 -2.56 -24.26
N ASP A 196 36.33 -3.35 -24.50
CA ASP A 196 37.27 -3.99 -23.58
C ASP A 196 36.78 -4.72 -22.32
N LYS A 197 36.88 -6.05 -22.36
CA LYS A 197 36.81 -6.94 -21.19
C LYS A 197 38.17 -7.02 -20.48
N PRO A 198 38.26 -6.85 -19.15
CA PRO A 198 39.29 -7.49 -18.36
C PRO A 198 38.87 -8.91 -17.98
N GLN A 199 39.79 -9.85 -18.16
CA GLN A 199 39.65 -11.26 -17.79
C GLN A 199 39.82 -11.47 -16.28
N ALA A 200 38.99 -12.39 -15.77
CA ALA A 200 39.22 -13.38 -14.70
C ALA A 200 39.38 -12.97 -13.21
N ASN A 201 38.67 -13.76 -12.40
CA ASN A 201 38.88 -14.11 -10.98
C ASN A 201 38.60 -13.08 -9.87
N ASN A 202 37.32 -12.89 -9.55
CA ASN A 202 36.79 -12.89 -8.17
C ASN A 202 35.26 -12.86 -8.20
N ARG A 203 34.59 -14.02 -8.08
CA ARG A 203 33.12 -14.13 -8.21
C ARG A 203 32.35 -14.15 -6.88
N GLU A 204 33.03 -14.15 -5.74
CA GLU A 204 32.39 -14.16 -4.41
C GLU A 204 32.21 -12.73 -3.85
N GLY A 205 33.21 -11.84 -3.94
CA GLY A 205 33.10 -10.48 -3.38
C GLY A 205 32.13 -9.52 -4.10
N TRP A 206 31.77 -9.75 -5.36
CA TRP A 206 30.91 -8.83 -6.12
C TRP A 206 29.40 -8.99 -5.85
N ARG A 207 28.97 -10.13 -5.28
CA ARG A 207 27.54 -10.33 -4.91
C ARG A 207 27.22 -9.66 -3.59
N ASP A 208 28.12 -9.77 -2.62
CA ASP A 208 27.91 -9.24 -1.27
C ASP A 208 27.84 -7.70 -1.27
N HIS A 209 28.65 -7.02 -2.08
CA HIS A 209 28.57 -5.56 -2.23
C HIS A 209 27.25 -5.05 -2.84
N LYS A 210 26.61 -5.81 -3.74
CA LYS A 210 25.29 -5.44 -4.32
C LYS A 210 24.13 -5.75 -3.37
N ASN A 211 24.24 -6.78 -2.54
CA ASN A 211 23.20 -7.11 -1.56
C ASN A 211 23.21 -6.12 -0.40
N TYR A 212 24.41 -5.74 0.08
CA TYR A 212 24.56 -4.71 1.10
C TYR A 212 23.99 -3.37 0.62
N SER A 213 24.19 -2.99 -0.65
CA SER A 213 23.62 -1.75 -1.19
C SER A 213 22.09 -1.75 -1.29
N ARG A 214 21.45 -2.89 -1.63
CA ARG A 214 19.98 -2.99 -1.67
C ARG A 214 19.34 -2.91 -0.28
N LEU A 215 19.91 -3.59 0.71
CA LEU A 215 19.43 -3.54 2.10
C LEU A 215 19.66 -2.15 2.72
N GLN A 216 20.78 -1.50 2.43
CA GLN A 216 21.04 -0.12 2.84
C GLN A 216 20.07 0.86 2.21
N LEU A 217 19.77 0.72 0.92
CA LEU A 217 18.76 1.55 0.24
C LEU A 217 17.38 1.34 0.88
N LEU A 218 17.01 0.10 1.17
CA LEU A 218 15.77 -0.23 1.84
C LEU A 218 15.67 0.41 3.23
N GLN A 219 16.73 0.31 4.04
CA GLN A 219 16.80 0.96 5.35
C GLN A 219 16.72 2.48 5.23
N THR A 220 17.39 3.07 4.23
CA THR A 220 17.31 4.51 3.94
C THR A 220 15.88 4.96 3.66
N ARG A 221 15.12 4.17 2.87
CA ARG A 221 13.70 4.45 2.61
C ARG A 221 12.83 4.35 3.86
N VAL A 222 13.11 3.38 4.74
CA VAL A 222 12.45 3.28 6.05
C VAL A 222 12.69 4.52 6.90
N ASP A 223 13.94 5.00 6.91
CA ASP A 223 14.32 6.19 7.69
C ASP A 223 13.69 7.46 7.10
N GLN A 224 13.60 7.57 5.77
CA GLN A 224 12.88 8.64 5.07
C GLN A 224 11.40 8.70 5.48
N ILE A 225 10.68 7.57 5.46
CA ILE A 225 9.28 7.52 5.91
C ILE A 225 9.17 8.00 7.36
N THR A 226 10.06 7.52 8.23
CA THR A 226 10.06 7.88 9.65
C THR A 226 10.24 9.39 9.84
N ARG A 227 11.07 10.04 9.02
CA ARG A 227 11.26 11.50 9.03
C ARG A 227 10.04 12.26 8.53
N LEU A 228 9.33 11.75 7.52
CA LEU A 228 8.18 12.42 6.89
C LEU A 228 6.89 12.32 7.71
N VAL A 229 6.69 11.17 8.38
CA VAL A 229 5.52 10.93 9.22
C VAL A 229 5.54 11.86 10.43
N GLY A 230 4.43 12.56 10.65
CA GLY A 230 4.29 13.49 11.78
C GLY A 230 4.96 14.84 11.59
N SER A 231 5.92 14.97 10.67
CA SER A 231 6.57 16.26 10.34
C SER A 231 5.96 16.93 9.09
N VAL A 232 5.65 16.15 8.06
CA VAL A 232 5.10 16.64 6.78
C VAL A 232 3.67 16.16 6.59
N ALA A 233 3.37 14.91 6.95
CA ALA A 233 2.06 14.33 6.70
C ALA A 233 1.60 13.39 7.82
N HIS A 234 0.30 13.09 7.82
CA HIS A 234 -0.25 12.07 8.71
C HIS A 234 0.33 10.67 8.38
N MET A 235 0.41 9.79 9.38
CA MET A 235 0.98 8.45 9.19
C MET A 235 0.25 7.61 8.14
N ASN A 236 -1.05 7.82 7.96
CA ASN A 236 -1.87 7.12 6.97
C ASN A 236 -1.95 7.87 5.63
N HIS A 237 -1.16 8.93 5.42
CA HIS A 237 -1.20 9.67 4.17
C HIS A 237 -0.93 8.73 2.98
N TYR A 238 -1.67 8.89 1.89
CA TYR A 238 -1.67 7.96 0.75
C TYR A 238 -0.28 7.75 0.13
N LEU A 239 0.55 8.80 0.08
CA LEU A 239 1.95 8.70 -0.37
C LEU A 239 2.84 7.93 0.62
N ILE A 240 2.60 8.05 1.93
CA ILE A 240 3.30 7.24 2.93
C ILE A 240 2.93 5.77 2.75
N LEU A 241 1.63 5.46 2.68
CA LEU A 241 1.16 4.09 2.47
C LEU A 241 1.70 3.49 1.16
N LYS A 242 1.83 4.30 0.10
CA LYS A 242 2.45 3.87 -1.15
C LYS A 242 3.92 3.48 -0.95
N MET A 243 4.71 4.31 -0.28
CA MET A 243 6.12 3.99 0.02
C MET A 243 6.24 2.74 0.91
N GLU A 244 5.35 2.59 1.90
CA GLU A 244 5.31 1.39 2.75
C GLU A 244 5.04 0.12 1.94
N ASN A 245 4.15 0.17 0.96
CA ASN A 245 3.88 -0.96 0.05
C ASN A 245 5.06 -1.26 -0.88
N GLU A 246 5.80 -0.24 -1.33
CA GLU A 246 7.03 -0.42 -2.12
C GLU A 246 8.14 -1.09 -1.28
N ILE A 247 8.25 -0.71 0.01
CA ILE A 247 9.14 -1.35 0.99
C ILE A 247 8.75 -2.81 1.23
N LEU A 248 7.45 -3.10 1.46
CA LEU A 248 6.96 -4.47 1.65
C LEU A 248 7.28 -5.37 0.45
N THR A 249 7.08 -4.84 -0.77
CA THR A 249 7.43 -5.55 -2.01
C THR A 249 8.92 -5.84 -2.07
N SER A 250 9.76 -4.85 -1.73
CA SER A 250 11.22 -4.98 -1.73
C SER A 250 11.71 -5.99 -0.70
N ILE A 251 11.14 -5.99 0.52
CA ILE A 251 11.48 -6.97 1.55
C ILE A 251 11.12 -8.38 1.08
N SER A 252 9.89 -8.58 0.58
CA SER A 252 9.43 -9.88 0.07
C SER A 252 10.38 -10.42 -1.00
N GLN A 253 10.78 -9.58 -1.96
CA GLN A 253 11.70 -9.98 -3.02
C GLN A 253 13.08 -10.38 -2.47
N LEU A 254 13.66 -9.59 -1.56
CA LEU A 254 14.97 -9.90 -0.98
C LEU A 254 14.95 -11.19 -0.14
N LEU A 255 13.85 -11.46 0.56
CA LEU A 255 13.66 -12.70 1.31
C LEU A 255 13.55 -13.90 0.38
N GLU A 256 12.75 -13.80 -0.70
CA GLU A 256 12.59 -14.86 -1.71
C GLU A 256 13.90 -15.16 -2.44
N GLU A 257 14.72 -14.13 -2.69
CA GLU A 257 16.04 -14.26 -3.32
C GLU A 257 17.14 -14.75 -2.35
N GLY A 258 16.83 -14.92 -1.05
CA GLY A 258 17.80 -15.32 -0.03
C GLY A 258 18.90 -14.29 0.20
N GLN A 259 18.64 -13.01 -0.06
CA GLN A 259 19.61 -11.91 0.02
C GLN A 259 19.64 -11.22 1.39
N VAL A 260 18.75 -11.61 2.31
CA VAL A 260 18.71 -11.07 3.68
C VAL A 260 19.55 -11.96 4.60
N PRO A 261 20.58 -11.43 5.29
CA PRO A 261 21.32 -12.16 6.31
C PRO A 261 20.39 -12.71 7.40
N LEU A 262 20.74 -13.87 7.96
CA LEU A 262 19.91 -14.53 8.98
C LEU A 262 19.67 -13.63 10.21
N GLU A 263 20.67 -12.85 10.61
CA GLU A 263 20.63 -11.89 11.72
C GLU A 263 19.62 -10.75 11.52
N ASP A 264 19.40 -10.33 10.27
CA ASP A 264 18.46 -9.26 9.91
C ASP A 264 17.06 -9.78 9.56
N MET A 265 16.93 -11.09 9.32
CA MET A 265 15.70 -11.67 8.80
C MET A 265 14.51 -11.51 9.76
N GLU A 266 14.70 -11.75 11.07
CA GLU A 266 13.64 -11.54 12.07
C GLU A 266 13.25 -10.06 12.15
N LYS A 267 14.23 -9.15 12.14
CA LYS A 267 13.99 -7.69 12.17
C LYS A 267 13.11 -7.25 11.01
N TRP A 268 13.41 -7.68 9.79
CA TRP A 268 12.61 -7.34 8.61
C TRP A 268 11.23 -8.00 8.64
N ALA A 269 11.13 -9.25 9.10
CA ALA A 269 9.84 -9.93 9.24
C ALA A 269 8.91 -9.24 10.26
N VAL A 270 9.44 -8.79 11.41
CA VAL A 270 8.69 -7.96 12.37
C VAL A 270 8.20 -6.68 11.71
N ARG A 271 9.07 -5.96 10.99
CA ARG A 271 8.69 -4.74 10.28
C ARG A 271 7.60 -4.98 9.23
N MET A 272 7.66 -6.08 8.47
CA MET A 272 6.61 -6.45 7.52
C MET A 272 5.25 -6.58 8.23
N VAL A 273 5.20 -7.26 9.38
CA VAL A 273 3.97 -7.44 10.15
C VAL A 273 3.40 -6.10 10.60
N GLU A 274 4.24 -5.19 11.11
CA GLU A 274 3.84 -3.86 11.55
C GLU A 274 3.22 -3.04 10.41
N LEU A 275 3.93 -2.95 9.28
CA LEU A 275 3.48 -2.21 8.10
C LEU A 275 2.17 -2.80 7.54
N CYS A 276 2.07 -4.14 7.47
CA CYS A 276 0.85 -4.79 6.98
C CYS A 276 -0.34 -4.53 7.91
N LYS A 277 -0.16 -4.64 9.23
CA LYS A 277 -1.24 -4.39 10.20
C LYS A 277 -1.69 -2.92 10.17
N LYS A 278 -0.76 -1.98 10.02
CA LYS A 278 -1.07 -0.56 9.82
C LYS A 278 -1.86 -0.35 8.52
N GLY A 279 -1.35 -0.86 7.40
CA GLY A 279 -1.98 -0.72 6.08
C GLY A 279 -3.39 -1.33 6.05
N LEU A 280 -3.59 -2.49 6.68
CA LEU A 280 -4.90 -3.15 6.75
C LEU A 280 -5.94 -2.29 7.49
N LYS A 281 -5.57 -1.56 8.55
CA LYS A 281 -6.49 -0.64 9.23
C LYS A 281 -7.05 0.42 8.27
N VAL A 282 -6.21 0.94 7.37
CA VAL A 282 -6.59 1.95 6.38
C VAL A 282 -7.38 1.31 5.22
N VAL A 283 -6.85 0.25 4.63
CA VAL A 283 -7.46 -0.41 3.47
C VAL A 283 -8.84 -0.98 3.78
N ASN A 284 -9.09 -1.46 5.00
CA ASN A 284 -10.41 -1.99 5.38
C ASN A 284 -11.49 -0.91 5.44
N VAL A 285 -11.10 0.35 5.64
CA VAL A 285 -12.01 1.50 5.61
C VAL A 285 -12.24 1.96 4.17
N LEU A 286 -11.17 2.06 3.37
CA LEU A 286 -11.24 2.64 2.02
C LEU A 286 -11.69 1.66 0.93
N CYS A 287 -11.39 0.37 1.10
CA CYS A 287 -11.61 -0.69 0.10
C CYS A 287 -12.10 -1.98 0.80
N PRO A 288 -13.30 -1.96 1.37
CA PRO A 288 -13.77 -3.03 2.24
C PRO A 288 -13.89 -4.38 1.53
N GLY A 289 -13.66 -5.44 2.31
CA GLY A 289 -13.82 -6.84 1.92
C GLY A 289 -12.82 -7.31 0.86
N LEU A 290 -13.28 -7.98 -0.20
CA LEU A 290 -12.45 -8.73 -1.15
C LEU A 290 -11.73 -7.83 -2.18
N SER A 291 -10.86 -6.93 -1.70
CA SER A 291 -10.08 -5.99 -2.50
C SER A 291 -8.64 -6.47 -2.74
N LYS A 292 -8.07 -6.15 -3.92
CA LYS A 292 -6.68 -6.51 -4.27
C LYS A 292 -5.67 -5.96 -3.26
N ALA A 293 -5.87 -4.72 -2.80
CA ALA A 293 -5.03 -4.08 -1.81
C ALA A 293 -4.98 -4.88 -0.49
N ARG A 294 -6.14 -5.34 0.00
CA ARG A 294 -6.21 -6.21 1.19
C ARG A 294 -5.46 -7.52 0.95
N GLY A 295 -5.69 -8.16 -0.20
CA GLY A 295 -5.02 -9.43 -0.55
C GLY A 295 -3.49 -9.32 -0.55
N ARG A 296 -2.94 -8.24 -1.12
CA ARG A 296 -1.48 -8.00 -1.13
C ARG A 296 -0.92 -7.81 0.28
N LEU A 297 -1.60 -7.01 1.11
CA LEU A 297 -1.18 -6.80 2.50
C LEU A 297 -1.24 -8.10 3.31
N LEU A 298 -2.29 -8.91 3.13
CA LEU A 298 -2.38 -10.22 3.79
C LEU A 298 -1.27 -11.17 3.32
N TYR A 299 -0.90 -11.13 2.03
CA TYR A 299 0.20 -11.93 1.49
C TYR A 299 1.54 -11.61 2.16
N TYR A 300 1.87 -10.33 2.33
CA TYR A 300 3.08 -9.93 3.05
C TYR A 300 2.96 -10.18 4.56
N LEU A 301 1.77 -10.01 5.15
CA LEU A 301 1.52 -10.31 6.56
C LEU A 301 1.82 -11.78 6.88
N GLN A 302 1.30 -12.72 6.08
CA GLN A 302 1.53 -14.14 6.33
C GLN A 302 3.00 -14.54 6.14
N GLN A 303 3.75 -13.90 5.23
CA GLN A 303 5.20 -14.11 5.13
C GLN A 303 5.91 -13.69 6.42
N GLY A 304 5.67 -12.46 6.88
CA GLY A 304 6.30 -11.95 8.10
C GLY A 304 5.94 -12.77 9.34
N LEU A 305 4.66 -13.17 9.48
CA LEU A 305 4.23 -14.06 10.56
C LEU A 305 4.90 -15.44 10.48
N MET A 306 5.04 -16.01 9.28
CA MET A 306 5.66 -17.32 9.08
C MET A 306 7.12 -17.31 9.55
N ILE A 307 7.89 -16.32 9.09
CA ILE A 307 9.29 -16.16 9.48
C ILE A 307 9.41 -15.95 11.00
N ASN A 308 8.66 -15.02 11.57
CA ASN A 308 8.67 -14.77 13.02
C ASN A 308 8.32 -16.01 13.85
N LEU A 309 7.38 -16.84 13.38
CA LEU A 309 7.04 -18.10 14.04
C LEU A 309 8.18 -19.11 13.93
N LEU A 310 8.81 -19.26 12.77
CA LEU A 310 9.91 -20.20 12.58
C LEU A 310 11.11 -19.88 13.49
N PHE A 311 11.49 -18.61 13.64
CA PHE A 311 12.54 -18.19 14.59
C PHE A 311 12.19 -18.58 16.02
N LYS A 312 10.90 -18.47 16.37
CA LYS A 312 10.40 -18.74 17.72
C LYS A 312 10.16 -20.22 18.00
N THR A 313 9.92 -21.06 17.00
CA THR A 313 9.60 -22.48 17.19
C THR A 313 10.72 -23.44 16.78
N SER A 314 11.59 -23.05 15.85
CA SER A 314 12.62 -23.92 15.27
C SER A 314 13.95 -23.76 15.98
N ARG A 315 14.42 -24.84 16.66
CA ARG A 315 15.76 -24.87 17.28
C ARG A 315 16.89 -24.59 16.29
N ALA A 316 16.76 -25.03 15.04
CA ALA A 316 17.75 -24.84 13.98
C ALA A 316 17.96 -23.37 13.57
N MET A 317 16.95 -22.50 13.74
CA MET A 317 17.09 -21.06 13.46
C MET A 317 17.60 -20.25 14.67
N ARG A 318 17.69 -20.86 15.86
CA ARG A 318 18.22 -20.20 17.07
C ARG A 318 19.74 -20.32 17.22
N ILE A 319 20.41 -21.09 16.35
CA ILE A 319 21.86 -21.31 16.40
C ILE A 319 22.56 -20.13 15.71
N THR A 320 22.52 -18.96 16.33
CA THR A 320 23.40 -17.83 16.00
C THR A 320 23.92 -17.17 17.26
N HIS A 321 24.26 -17.92 18.31
CA HIS A 321 25.23 -17.47 19.31
C HIS A 321 25.94 -18.72 19.87
N SER A 322 27.26 -18.71 19.76
CA SER A 322 28.28 -19.59 20.35
C SER A 322 27.80 -20.74 21.24
N ASP A 323 28.32 -21.94 20.94
CA ASP A 323 28.36 -23.11 21.83
C ASP A 323 28.48 -22.74 23.31
N SER A 324 27.38 -22.82 24.06
CA SER A 324 27.38 -23.07 25.50
C SER A 324 25.94 -23.20 26.02
N GLU A 325 25.71 -24.34 26.67
CA GLU A 325 24.78 -24.59 27.77
C GLU A 325 23.26 -24.50 27.51
N GLU A 326 22.55 -25.43 28.14
CA GLU A 326 21.10 -25.53 28.20
C GLU A 326 20.48 -24.25 28.75
N CYS A 327 20.22 -23.28 27.87
CA CYS A 327 19.57 -22.04 28.26
C CYS A 327 18.07 -22.30 28.44
N SER A 328 17.64 -22.24 29.70
CA SER A 328 16.24 -22.04 30.07
C SER A 328 15.66 -20.91 29.20
N PRO A 329 14.39 -21.02 28.73
CA PRO A 329 13.82 -20.00 27.87
C PRO A 329 13.91 -18.62 28.57
N PRO A 330 14.34 -17.56 27.87
CA PRO A 330 14.41 -16.22 28.44
C PRO A 330 13.04 -15.85 29.05
N LYS A 331 13.06 -15.13 30.18
CA LYS A 331 11.86 -14.78 30.97
C LYS A 331 10.79 -14.05 30.16
N ASP A 332 11.16 -13.46 29.01
CA ASP A 332 10.28 -12.74 28.07
C ASP A 332 9.89 -13.56 26.83
N SER A 333 10.11 -14.88 26.81
CA SER A 333 9.69 -15.71 25.69
C SER A 333 8.15 -15.77 25.59
N PRO A 334 7.57 -15.54 24.40
CA PRO A 334 6.12 -15.53 24.23
C PRO A 334 5.55 -16.90 24.61
N SER A 335 4.42 -16.88 25.33
CA SER A 335 3.77 -18.11 25.77
C SER A 335 3.36 -18.96 24.56
N HIS A 336 3.29 -20.28 24.75
CA HIS A 336 2.81 -21.18 23.70
C HIS A 336 1.40 -20.81 23.20
N GLU A 337 0.57 -20.23 24.08
CA GLU A 337 -0.74 -19.68 23.73
C GLU A 337 -0.63 -18.48 22.77
N GLU A 338 0.31 -17.57 23.00
CA GLU A 338 0.53 -16.41 22.13
C GLU A 338 1.05 -16.84 20.74
N LEU A 339 1.96 -17.81 20.70
CA LEU A 339 2.45 -18.40 19.45
C LEU A 339 1.33 -19.10 18.68
N THR A 340 0.46 -19.81 19.40
CA THR A 340 -0.74 -20.42 18.81
C THR A 340 -1.63 -19.34 18.18
N LYS A 341 -1.94 -18.25 18.88
CA LYS A 341 -2.77 -17.15 18.33
C LYS A 341 -2.16 -16.56 17.05
N LYS A 342 -0.85 -16.35 17.01
CA LYS A 342 -0.13 -15.88 15.82
C LYS A 342 -0.19 -16.89 14.66
N PHE A 343 -0.10 -18.18 14.94
CA PHE A 343 -0.26 -19.22 13.93
C PHE A 343 -1.69 -19.27 13.37
N GLN A 344 -2.71 -19.05 14.21
CA GLN A 344 -4.10 -18.92 13.76
C GLN A 344 -4.30 -17.69 12.89
N GLU A 345 -3.72 -16.54 13.27
CA GLU A 345 -3.71 -15.31 12.46
C GLU A 345 -3.12 -15.56 11.07
N LEU A 346 -1.99 -16.28 11.00
CA LEU A 346 -1.36 -16.68 9.74
C LEU A 346 -2.28 -17.55 8.88
N LEU A 347 -2.95 -18.55 9.47
CA LEU A 347 -3.85 -19.45 8.75
C LEU A 347 -5.09 -18.72 8.21
N LEU A 348 -5.65 -17.80 8.99
CA LEU A 348 -6.76 -16.95 8.57
C LEU A 348 -6.34 -16.03 7.40
N ALA A 349 -5.18 -15.38 7.50
CA ALA A 349 -4.65 -14.56 6.41
C ALA A 349 -4.48 -15.38 5.13
N ARG A 350 -3.92 -16.61 5.21
CA ARG A 350 -3.80 -17.52 4.06
C ARG A 350 -5.14 -17.85 3.44
N LYS A 351 -6.16 -18.19 4.24
CA LYS A 351 -7.51 -18.48 3.74
C LYS A 351 -8.10 -17.28 2.99
N GLU A 352 -8.00 -16.08 3.56
CA GLU A 352 -8.52 -14.87 2.94
C GLU A 352 -7.78 -14.52 1.64
N ILE A 353 -6.46 -14.73 1.55
CA ILE A 353 -5.71 -14.51 0.30
C ILE A 353 -6.25 -15.40 -0.82
N LEU A 354 -6.49 -16.69 -0.53
CA LEU A 354 -7.02 -17.63 -1.52
C LEU A 354 -8.39 -17.16 -2.03
N GLU A 355 -9.26 -16.68 -1.14
CA GLU A 355 -10.58 -16.14 -1.51
C GLU A 355 -10.48 -14.83 -2.30
N ILE A 356 -9.63 -13.90 -1.87
CA ILE A 356 -9.44 -12.62 -2.54
C ILE A 356 -8.87 -12.83 -3.94
N PHE A 357 -7.86 -13.67 -4.13
CA PHE A 357 -7.24 -13.85 -5.43
C PHE A 357 -7.88 -14.96 -6.28
N ALA A 358 -8.93 -15.63 -5.80
CA ALA A 358 -9.65 -16.69 -6.54
C ALA A 358 -10.17 -16.26 -7.92
N ILE A 359 -10.44 -14.97 -8.14
CA ILE A 359 -10.90 -14.43 -9.43
C ILE A 359 -9.76 -14.08 -10.38
N GLU A 360 -8.53 -13.96 -9.89
CA GLU A 360 -7.36 -13.54 -10.66
C GLU A 360 -6.91 -14.68 -11.59
N ARG A 361 -6.48 -14.33 -12.80
CA ARG A 361 -5.98 -15.28 -13.80
C ARG A 361 -4.74 -14.72 -14.51
N GLY A 362 -4.05 -15.61 -15.21
CA GLY A 362 -2.91 -15.27 -16.05
C GLY A 362 -1.63 -14.98 -15.27
N ASN A 363 -0.86 -14.03 -15.79
CA ASN A 363 0.47 -13.66 -15.29
C ASN A 363 0.43 -12.37 -14.45
N SER A 364 -0.70 -12.06 -13.79
CA SER A 364 -0.75 -10.95 -12.83
C SER A 364 0.11 -11.25 -11.60
N ALA A 365 0.55 -10.19 -10.90
CA ALA A 365 1.27 -10.33 -9.64
C ALA A 365 0.43 -11.10 -8.61
N GLU A 366 -0.89 -10.85 -8.56
CA GLU A 366 -1.83 -11.53 -7.67
C GLU A 366 -1.96 -13.01 -7.98
N SER A 367 -1.92 -13.39 -9.27
CA SER A 367 -1.90 -14.79 -9.67
C SER A 367 -0.61 -15.48 -9.21
N GLY A 368 0.51 -14.77 -9.19
CA GLY A 368 1.76 -15.24 -8.59
C GLY A 368 1.63 -15.48 -7.08
N MET A 369 1.09 -14.51 -6.35
CA MET A 369 0.83 -14.61 -4.91
C MET A 369 -0.12 -15.76 -4.58
N LEU A 370 -1.18 -15.94 -5.37
CA LEU A 370 -2.12 -17.05 -5.22
C LEU A 370 -1.40 -18.40 -5.32
N ARG A 371 -0.58 -18.61 -6.36
CA ARG A 371 0.19 -19.85 -6.54
C ARG A 371 1.15 -20.11 -5.38
N ALA A 372 1.79 -19.07 -4.84
CA ALA A 372 2.70 -19.18 -3.71
C ALA A 372 2.00 -19.60 -2.40
N VAL A 373 0.72 -19.26 -2.23
CA VAL A 373 -0.07 -19.58 -1.02
C VAL A 373 -0.92 -20.84 -1.19
N GLN A 374 -1.24 -21.25 -2.42
CA GLN A 374 -2.13 -22.38 -2.71
C GLN A 374 -1.63 -23.71 -2.14
N HIS A 375 -0.32 -23.88 -2.03
CA HIS A 375 0.30 -25.07 -1.46
C HIS A 375 1.11 -24.72 -0.21
N ASP A 376 1.27 -25.71 0.67
CA ASP A 376 2.12 -25.55 1.84
C ASP A 376 3.60 -25.56 1.41
N SER A 377 4.30 -24.48 1.73
CA SER A 377 5.76 -24.45 1.64
C SER A 377 6.39 -25.42 2.65
N ILE A 378 7.72 -25.59 2.59
CA ILE A 378 8.45 -26.39 3.58
C ILE A 378 8.25 -25.80 4.97
N GLU A 379 8.40 -24.49 5.08
CA GLU A 379 8.23 -23.69 6.30
C GLU A 379 6.83 -23.88 6.89
N MET A 380 5.80 -23.82 6.04
CA MET A 380 4.43 -24.00 6.49
C MET A 380 4.18 -25.41 7.04
N ARG A 381 4.77 -26.44 6.43
CA ARG A 381 4.71 -27.83 6.93
C ARG A 381 5.41 -27.97 8.28
N VAL A 382 6.57 -27.33 8.45
CA VAL A 382 7.29 -27.30 9.74
C VAL A 382 6.42 -26.69 10.84
N LEU A 383 5.80 -25.54 10.59
CA LEU A 383 4.91 -24.90 11.56
C LEU A 383 3.67 -25.75 11.87
N LYS A 384 3.01 -26.30 10.84
CA LYS A 384 1.86 -27.20 11.03
C LYS A 384 2.23 -28.40 11.92
N ASN A 385 3.39 -29.02 11.70
CA ASN A 385 3.84 -30.13 12.52
C ASN A 385 4.13 -29.71 13.96
N HIS A 386 4.79 -28.56 14.17
CA HIS A 386 5.05 -28.03 15.51
C HIS A 386 3.76 -27.84 16.32
N PHE A 387 2.79 -27.11 15.78
CA PHE A 387 1.54 -26.82 16.48
C PHE A 387 0.59 -28.03 16.56
N LYS A 388 0.73 -29.03 15.68
CA LYS A 388 0.00 -30.30 15.77
C LYS A 388 0.52 -31.19 16.91
N CYS A 389 1.81 -31.16 17.23
CA CYS A 389 2.37 -31.93 18.35
C CYS A 389 1.99 -31.34 19.72
N HIS A 390 1.80 -30.03 19.81
CA HIS A 390 1.50 -29.34 21.06
C HIS A 390 0.02 -29.19 21.39
N GLN A 391 -0.87 -29.57 20.48
CA GLN A 391 -2.30 -29.62 20.76
C GLN A 391 -2.87 -30.97 20.33
N ASN A 392 -3.85 -31.46 21.09
CA ASN A 392 -4.69 -32.59 20.72
C ASN A 392 -5.68 -32.19 19.60
N ILE A 393 -5.16 -31.59 18.51
CA ILE A 393 -5.92 -31.07 17.38
C ILE A 393 -6.09 -32.19 16.34
N SER A 394 -7.25 -32.83 16.38
CA SER A 394 -7.75 -33.70 15.31
C SER A 394 -8.68 -32.97 14.32
N SER A 395 -8.95 -31.67 14.52
CA SER A 395 -10.04 -30.95 13.82
C SER A 395 -9.64 -29.92 12.75
N TRP A 396 -8.34 -29.73 12.46
CA TRP A 396 -7.90 -28.68 11.51
C TRP A 396 -7.72 -29.20 10.08
N ASN A 397 -8.56 -30.16 9.68
CA ASN A 397 -8.76 -30.50 8.29
C ASN A 397 -9.59 -29.40 7.63
N PHE A 398 -8.96 -28.26 7.34
CA PHE A 398 -9.47 -27.40 6.28
C PHE A 398 -9.24 -28.16 4.98
N LYS A 399 -10.32 -28.74 4.42
CA LYS A 399 -10.32 -29.13 3.01
C LYS A 399 -10.03 -27.86 2.22
N LEU A 400 -8.85 -27.85 1.59
CA LEU A 400 -8.38 -26.84 0.65
C LEU A 400 -9.35 -26.70 -0.53
#